data_AF-A0A7U9DA55-F1
#
_entry.id   AF-A0A7U9DA55-F1
#
_cell.length_a   1.000
_cell.length_b   1.000
_cell.length_c   1.000
_cell.angle_alpha   90.00
_cell.angle_beta   90.00
_cell.angle_gamma   90.00
#
_symmetry.space_group_name_H-M   'P 1'
#
loop_
_entity.id
_entity.type
_entity.pdbx_description
1 polymer ?
#
loop_
_entity_poly.entity_id
_entity_poly.type
_entity_poly.pdbx_seq_one_letter_code
_entity_poly.pdbx_strand_id
1 'polypeptide(L)'
;FMKKTLIALSVAASAVVSGSSMAAVGEWTPGGEGGSFEMGGTLAITGTSTNPWEVKVANAVSGLTGELKAGETEATIGVLSKHASVLSIRTIAEQAFNGANGITPQIDYGEAVDLDSFDAGLTKLTLDVYNDASQKIGVMKADFFAGAVYSMNDRGYKGAYSLMASEAGQAFYGGVAKSKGGSLGYNSLTSKMMEIDHTALEHFDVQGAPVVDTADTGTFKTPYVTYSGAYTSAIPYGETSIKITLDEPMGSEDVNWHASLPIIVTYA
;
A
#
# COMPACT_ATOMS: atom_id res chain seq x y z
N PHE A 1 14.28 -10.30 18.24
CA PHE A 1 14.57 -9.16 17.36
C PHE A 1 14.74 -9.69 15.93
N MET A 2 13.73 -9.54 15.08
CA MET A 2 13.83 -9.90 13.65
C MET A 2 14.16 -8.66 12.83
N LYS A 3 15.12 -8.79 11.91
CA LYS A 3 15.56 -7.76 10.96
C LYS A 3 14.54 -7.64 9.82
N LYS A 4 14.07 -6.42 9.53
CA LYS A 4 13.24 -6.09 8.37
C LYS A 4 14.15 -5.92 7.14
N THR A 5 13.89 -6.64 6.07
CA THR A 5 14.64 -6.57 4.80
C THR A 5 13.97 -5.56 3.86
N LEU A 6 14.71 -4.53 3.46
CA LEU A 6 14.32 -3.53 2.47
C LEU A 6 14.73 -4.03 1.08
N ILE A 7 13.83 -4.05 0.09
CA ILE A 7 14.17 -4.43 -1.29
C ILE A 7 14.21 -3.16 -2.15
N ALA A 8 15.41 -2.73 -2.54
CA ALA A 8 15.62 -1.71 -3.57
C ALA A 8 15.81 -2.39 -4.93
N LEU A 9 15.11 -1.92 -5.96
CA LEU A 9 15.13 -2.52 -7.30
C LEU A 9 16.25 -1.89 -8.15
N SER A 10 17.39 -2.58 -8.30
CA SER A 10 18.43 -2.23 -9.26
C SER A 10 18.41 -3.20 -10.44
N VAL A 11 18.13 -2.70 -11.64
CA VAL A 11 18.19 -3.50 -12.88
C VAL A 11 19.65 -3.63 -13.31
N ALA A 12 20.19 -4.84 -13.19
CA ALA A 12 21.45 -5.23 -13.83
C ALA A 12 21.16 -6.37 -14.80
N ALA A 13 21.30 -6.11 -16.10
CA ALA A 13 21.35 -7.17 -17.09
C ALA A 13 22.68 -7.93 -16.89
N SER A 14 22.61 -9.23 -16.64
CA SER A 14 23.80 -10.09 -16.58
C SER A 14 23.50 -11.40 -17.29
N ALA A 15 24.20 -11.63 -18.40
CA ALA A 15 24.21 -12.90 -19.10
C ALA A 15 24.86 -13.97 -18.20
N VAL A 16 24.13 -15.06 -17.94
CA VAL A 16 24.62 -16.18 -17.15
C VAL A 16 25.58 -17.01 -18.00
N VAL A 17 26.88 -16.91 -17.73
CA VAL A 17 27.87 -17.86 -18.23
C VAL A 17 27.96 -19.00 -17.21
N SER A 18 27.43 -20.17 -17.55
CA SER A 18 27.62 -21.40 -16.78
C SER A 18 29.05 -21.90 -17.01
N GLY A 19 29.97 -21.53 -16.11
CA GLY A 19 31.31 -22.08 -16.03
C GLY A 19 31.46 -22.89 -14.74
N SER A 20 31.81 -24.17 -14.85
CA SER A 20 32.14 -25.01 -13.70
C SER A 20 33.41 -24.48 -13.03
N SER A 21 33.32 -23.96 -11.81
CA SER A 21 34.49 -23.57 -11.03
C SER A 21 35.12 -24.80 -10.37
N MET A 22 36.39 -25.04 -10.69
CA MET A 22 37.27 -25.93 -9.94
C MET A 22 38.12 -25.06 -9.01
N ALA A 23 38.09 -25.30 -7.70
CA ALA A 23 39.02 -24.64 -6.78
C ALA A 23 40.45 -25.09 -7.09
N ALA A 24 41.38 -24.15 -7.23
CA ALA A 24 42.80 -24.47 -7.34
C ALA A 24 43.33 -24.93 -5.98
N VAL A 25 44.14 -26.00 -5.96
CA VAL A 25 44.84 -26.44 -4.75
C VAL A 25 46.04 -25.53 -4.54
N GLY A 26 46.18 -24.97 -3.33
CA GLY A 26 47.29 -24.07 -3.00
C GLY A 26 48.67 -24.76 -3.04
N GLU A 27 49.72 -23.98 -3.23
CA GLU A 27 51.11 -24.45 -3.25
C GLU A 27 51.75 -24.44 -1.85
N TRP A 28 52.73 -25.32 -1.62
CA TRP A 28 53.48 -25.36 -0.36
C TRP A 28 54.60 -24.30 -0.35
N THR A 29 54.54 -23.38 0.61
CA THR A 29 55.58 -22.35 0.80
C THR A 29 56.27 -22.50 2.15
N PRO A 30 57.54 -22.96 2.21
CA PRO A 30 58.28 -23.09 3.46
C PRO A 30 58.45 -21.75 4.19
N GLY A 31 58.03 -21.67 5.46
CA GLY A 31 58.14 -20.45 6.27
C GLY A 31 57.12 -19.35 5.97
N GLY A 32 56.06 -19.65 5.22
CA GLY A 32 55.00 -18.68 4.93
C GLY A 32 54.21 -18.24 6.17
N GLU A 33 53.79 -16.98 6.20
CA GLU A 33 52.97 -16.40 7.29
C GLU A 33 51.49 -16.80 7.22
N GLY A 34 51.11 -17.60 6.21
CA GLY A 34 49.72 -17.94 5.90
C GLY A 34 49.04 -16.91 4.97
N GLY A 35 47.73 -17.08 4.75
CA GLY A 35 46.89 -16.22 3.92
C GLY A 35 45.40 -16.45 4.24
N SER A 36 44.49 -15.73 3.59
CA SER A 36 43.04 -15.94 3.78
C SER A 36 42.46 -16.91 2.74
N PHE A 37 41.52 -17.75 3.18
CA PHE A 37 40.73 -18.62 2.31
C PHE A 37 39.42 -17.91 2.00
N GLU A 38 39.25 -17.52 0.74
CA GLU A 38 38.06 -16.78 0.28
C GLU A 38 37.15 -17.71 -0.51
N MET A 39 35.88 -17.80 -0.09
CA MET A 39 34.83 -18.48 -0.83
C MET A 39 33.85 -17.45 -1.39
N GLY A 40 33.56 -17.53 -2.69
CA GLY A 40 32.60 -16.67 -3.36
C GLY A 40 31.78 -17.44 -4.38
N GLY A 41 30.56 -16.97 -4.63
CA GLY A 41 29.67 -17.52 -5.64
C GLY A 41 28.52 -16.55 -5.90
N THR A 42 27.83 -16.71 -7.03
CA THR A 42 26.63 -15.94 -7.36
C THR A 42 25.40 -16.73 -6.94
N LEU A 43 24.58 -16.16 -6.06
CA LEU A 43 23.25 -16.68 -5.78
C LEU A 43 22.30 -16.17 -6.87
N ALA A 44 21.88 -17.06 -7.76
CA ALA A 44 20.85 -16.74 -8.76
C ALA A 44 19.46 -16.96 -8.17
N ILE A 45 18.55 -16.00 -8.39
CA ILE A 45 17.13 -16.19 -8.10
C ILE A 45 16.58 -17.18 -9.13
N THR A 46 16.20 -18.38 -8.70
CA THR A 46 15.48 -19.36 -9.52
C THR A 46 14.00 -19.32 -9.17
N GLY A 47 13.20 -18.73 -10.05
CA GLY A 47 11.75 -18.60 -9.90
C GLY A 47 11.32 -17.16 -10.14
N THR A 48 10.63 -16.90 -11.24
CA THR A 48 9.87 -15.66 -11.41
C THR A 48 8.72 -15.67 -10.42
N SER A 49 8.91 -15.07 -9.25
CA SER A 49 7.78 -14.55 -8.49
C SER A 49 7.19 -13.39 -9.31
N THR A 50 6.34 -13.70 -10.30
CA THR A 50 5.52 -12.69 -10.95
C THR A 50 4.44 -12.30 -9.97
N ASN A 51 4.80 -11.43 -9.02
CA ASN A 51 3.84 -10.75 -8.17
C ASN A 51 2.71 -10.22 -9.08
N PRO A 52 1.45 -10.66 -8.92
CA PRO A 52 0.38 -10.33 -9.86
C PRO A 52 -0.17 -8.91 -9.63
N TRP A 53 0.43 -8.15 -8.71
CA TRP A 53 -0.02 -6.83 -8.30
C TRP A 53 0.85 -5.72 -8.89
N GLU A 54 0.20 -4.68 -9.37
CA GLU A 54 0.81 -3.37 -9.55
C GLU A 54 0.30 -2.41 -8.48
N VAL A 55 1.21 -1.54 -8.03
CA VAL A 55 0.97 -0.61 -6.93
C VAL A 55 1.23 0.81 -7.44
N LYS A 56 0.27 1.70 -7.21
CA LYS A 56 0.36 3.11 -7.55
C LYS A 56 0.15 3.95 -6.30
N VAL A 57 1.21 4.61 -5.84
CA VAL A 57 1.12 5.70 -4.86
C VAL A 57 0.91 6.99 -5.65
N ALA A 58 -0.14 7.74 -5.30
CA ALA A 58 -0.45 8.97 -6.01
C ALA A 58 0.63 10.04 -5.79
N ASN A 59 0.72 10.99 -6.73
CA ASN A 59 1.60 12.15 -6.58
C ASN A 59 1.21 12.99 -5.36
N ALA A 60 2.20 13.70 -4.80
CA ALA A 60 1.98 14.63 -3.70
C ALA A 60 0.86 15.65 -4.06
N VAL A 61 -0.06 15.85 -3.12
CA VAL A 61 -1.04 16.93 -3.20
C VAL A 61 -0.36 18.22 -2.74
N SER A 62 -0.21 19.18 -3.64
CA SER A 62 0.47 20.46 -3.40
C SER A 62 -0.49 21.64 -3.53
N GLY A 63 -0.11 22.79 -2.97
CA GLY A 63 -0.88 24.04 -3.13
C GLY A 63 -2.12 24.11 -2.25
N LEU A 64 -2.17 23.33 -1.18
CA LEU A 64 -3.20 23.42 -0.15
C LEU A 64 -2.87 24.59 0.79
N THR A 65 -3.69 25.64 0.73
CA THR A 65 -3.55 26.81 1.59
C THR A 65 -4.62 26.83 2.68
N GLY A 66 -4.22 27.25 3.88
CA GLY A 66 -5.11 27.59 4.99
C GLY A 66 -4.76 28.98 5.47
N GLU A 67 -5.76 29.72 5.95
CA GLU A 67 -5.57 31.05 6.52
C GLU A 67 -5.64 30.95 8.05
N LEU A 68 -4.66 31.57 8.71
CA LEU A 68 -4.55 31.69 10.17
C LEU A 68 -4.15 33.12 10.50
N LYS A 69 -4.78 33.71 11.51
CA LYS A 69 -4.32 34.97 12.09
C LYS A 69 -3.21 34.69 13.10
N ALA A 70 -2.33 35.67 13.29
CA ALA A 70 -1.32 35.60 14.34
C ALA A 70 -1.98 35.32 15.70
N GLY A 71 -1.44 34.34 16.43
CA GLY A 71 -1.99 33.86 17.71
C GLY A 71 -3.04 32.75 17.61
N GLU A 72 -3.53 32.40 16.41
CA GLU A 72 -4.41 31.24 16.20
C GLU A 72 -3.59 29.95 16.04
N THR A 73 -4.20 28.80 16.37
CA THR A 73 -3.56 27.48 16.30
C THR A 73 -4.28 26.50 15.37
N GLU A 74 -5.49 26.80 14.90
CA GLU A 74 -6.29 25.88 14.09
C GLU A 74 -6.54 26.43 12.69
N ALA A 75 -5.91 25.82 11.69
CA ALA A 75 -6.16 26.10 10.29
C ALA A 75 -7.18 25.10 9.74
N THR A 76 -8.16 25.61 9.00
CA THR A 76 -8.96 24.78 8.11
C THR A 76 -8.44 24.97 6.70
N ILE A 77 -7.94 23.89 6.09
CA ILE A 77 -7.54 23.91 4.68
C ILE A 77 -8.81 23.89 3.83
N GLY A 78 -8.79 24.65 2.74
CA GLY A 78 -9.93 24.72 1.81
C GLY A 78 -10.41 23.36 1.31
N VAL A 79 -11.70 23.28 0.99
CA VAL A 79 -12.36 22.05 0.53
C VAL A 79 -11.68 21.53 -0.74
N LEU A 80 -11.29 20.25 -0.74
CA LEU A 80 -10.81 19.59 -1.95
C LEU A 80 -11.94 19.58 -3.00
N SER A 81 -11.60 19.86 -4.25
CA SER A 81 -12.56 19.82 -5.37
C SER A 81 -12.70 18.42 -6.00
N LYS A 82 -11.81 17.50 -5.64
CA LYS A 82 -11.77 16.10 -6.08
C LYS A 82 -11.07 15.24 -5.04
N HIS A 83 -11.30 13.92 -5.08
CA HIS A 83 -10.60 12.98 -4.24
C HIS A 83 -9.08 13.13 -4.37
N ALA A 84 -8.39 13.24 -3.24
CA ALA A 84 -6.95 13.10 -3.20
C ALA A 84 -6.64 11.60 -3.06
N SER A 85 -6.50 10.91 -4.21
CA SER A 85 -6.05 9.52 -4.25
C SER A 85 -4.73 9.37 -3.49
N VAL A 86 -4.56 8.26 -2.78
CA VAL A 86 -3.39 7.98 -1.93
C VAL A 86 -2.68 6.72 -2.42
N LEU A 87 -3.38 5.59 -2.44
CA LEU A 87 -2.83 4.29 -2.85
C LEU A 87 -3.88 3.54 -3.67
N SER A 88 -3.48 3.05 -4.83
CA SER A 88 -4.22 2.08 -5.63
C SER A 88 -3.39 0.82 -5.82
N ILE A 89 -4.01 -0.35 -5.69
CA ILE A 89 -3.39 -1.64 -5.99
C ILE A 89 -4.34 -2.40 -6.89
N ARG A 90 -3.87 -2.99 -7.98
CA ARG A 90 -4.71 -3.80 -8.87
C ARG A 90 -3.93 -4.96 -9.45
N THR A 91 -4.65 -5.90 -10.05
CA THR A 91 -4.06 -6.98 -10.84
C THR A 91 -3.35 -6.41 -12.07
N ILE A 92 -2.17 -6.94 -12.43
CA ILE A 92 -1.35 -6.43 -13.55
C ILE A 92 -2.00 -6.69 -14.92
N ALA A 93 -2.57 -7.88 -15.11
CA ALA A 93 -3.16 -8.28 -16.37
C ALA A 93 -4.69 -8.09 -16.32
N GLU A 94 -5.31 -7.83 -17.46
CA GLU A 94 -6.77 -7.86 -17.65
C GLU A 94 -7.37 -9.28 -17.50
N GLN A 95 -6.64 -10.22 -16.89
CA GLN A 95 -7.05 -11.58 -16.65
C GLN A 95 -6.76 -11.96 -15.20
N ALA A 96 -7.65 -12.76 -14.62
CA ALA A 96 -7.42 -13.37 -13.32
C ALA A 96 -6.15 -14.24 -13.28
N PHE A 97 -5.50 -14.29 -12.12
CA PHE A 97 -4.28 -15.06 -11.87
C PHE A 97 -4.55 -16.23 -10.91
N ASN A 98 -3.76 -17.30 -11.00
CA ASN A 98 -3.81 -18.38 -10.02
C ASN A 98 -3.25 -17.90 -8.67
N GLY A 99 -3.89 -18.30 -7.57
CA GLY A 99 -3.38 -17.98 -6.24
C GLY A 99 -1.98 -18.57 -5.98
N ALA A 100 -1.27 -18.01 -5.00
CA ALA A 100 -0.01 -18.56 -4.50
C ALA A 100 0.29 -18.02 -3.11
N ASN A 101 1.12 -18.72 -2.34
CA ASN A 101 1.61 -18.18 -1.07
C ASN A 101 2.52 -16.96 -1.33
N GLY A 102 2.51 -15.98 -0.42
CA GLY A 102 3.38 -14.81 -0.52
C GLY A 102 2.93 -13.77 -1.54
N ILE A 103 1.66 -13.80 -1.98
CA ILE A 103 1.08 -12.79 -2.88
C ILE A 103 -0.14 -12.09 -2.28
N THR A 104 -0.57 -12.41 -1.07
CA THR A 104 -1.76 -11.75 -0.49
C THR A 104 -1.36 -10.37 0.05
N PRO A 105 -1.83 -9.23 -0.53
CA PRO A 105 -1.35 -7.91 -0.14
C PRO A 105 -1.67 -7.59 1.33
N GLN A 106 -0.74 -6.92 2.00
CA GLN A 106 -0.87 -6.34 3.33
C GLN A 106 -0.42 -4.88 3.24
N ILE A 107 -1.12 -3.96 3.90
CA ILE A 107 -0.86 -2.52 3.84
C ILE A 107 -0.55 -2.03 5.24
N ASP A 108 0.50 -1.22 5.38
CA ASP A 108 0.90 -0.60 6.63
C ASP A 108 1.00 0.92 6.41
N TYR A 109 0.13 1.66 7.12
CA TYR A 109 0.09 3.11 7.19
C TYR A 109 0.75 3.66 8.46
N GLY A 110 1.50 2.83 9.19
CA GLY A 110 1.93 3.11 10.56
C GLY A 110 0.73 3.32 11.48
N GLU A 111 0.80 4.36 12.31
CA GLU A 111 -0.28 4.76 13.22
C GLU A 111 -1.16 5.88 12.62
N ALA A 112 -0.96 6.24 11.34
CA ALA A 112 -1.60 7.41 10.75
C ALA A 112 -3.09 7.19 10.44
N VAL A 113 -3.48 5.98 10.04
CA VAL A 113 -4.87 5.63 9.71
C VAL A 113 -5.49 4.85 10.86
N ASP A 114 -6.65 5.31 11.34
CA ASP A 114 -7.39 4.62 12.38
C ASP A 114 -8.12 3.39 11.81
N LEU A 115 -7.55 2.20 12.00
CA LEU A 115 -8.11 0.96 11.45
C LEU A 115 -9.35 0.45 12.20
N ASP A 116 -9.68 1.04 13.35
CA ASP A 116 -10.76 0.58 14.22
C ASP A 116 -12.03 1.43 14.09
N SER A 117 -11.94 2.64 13.54
CA SER A 117 -13.09 3.54 13.36
C SER A 117 -13.72 3.53 11.96
N PHE A 118 -13.39 2.52 11.14
CA PHE A 118 -14.02 2.37 9.83
C PHE A 118 -15.55 2.26 9.93
N ASP A 119 -16.25 3.11 9.18
CA ASP A 119 -17.68 3.10 8.94
C ASP A 119 -17.91 3.28 7.44
N ALA A 120 -18.50 2.28 6.77
CA ALA A 120 -18.73 2.31 5.32
C ALA A 120 -17.50 2.77 4.50
N GLY A 121 -16.32 2.21 4.80
CA GLY A 121 -15.05 2.50 4.13
C GLY A 121 -14.41 3.83 4.53
N LEU A 122 -15.06 4.64 5.36
CA LEU A 122 -14.56 5.92 5.86
C LEU A 122 -13.95 5.76 7.26
N THR A 123 -12.80 6.37 7.48
CA THR A 123 -12.10 6.44 8.76
C THR A 123 -11.35 7.78 8.90
N LYS A 124 -10.46 7.90 9.89
CA LYS A 124 -9.66 9.08 10.17
C LYS A 124 -8.18 8.86 9.83
N LEU A 125 -7.57 9.91 9.30
CA LEU A 125 -6.13 10.05 9.08
C LEU A 125 -5.59 11.13 10.02
N THR A 126 -4.46 10.83 10.67
CA THR A 126 -3.69 11.77 11.49
C THR A 126 -2.24 11.75 11.01
N LEU A 127 -1.70 12.93 10.68
CA LEU A 127 -0.32 13.08 10.23
C LEU A 127 0.38 14.18 11.01
N ASP A 128 1.65 13.98 11.34
CA ASP A 128 2.49 15.08 11.80
C ASP A 128 2.74 16.08 10.66
N VAL A 129 2.76 17.36 11.02
CA VAL A 129 3.00 18.48 10.11
C VAL A 129 4.36 19.09 10.43
N TYR A 130 5.16 19.32 9.40
CA TYR A 130 6.52 19.82 9.48
C TYR A 130 6.70 21.08 8.63
N ASN A 131 7.61 21.97 9.04
CA ASN A 131 8.05 23.10 8.22
C ASN A 131 9.23 22.72 7.31
N ASP A 132 9.66 23.64 6.45
CA ASP A 132 10.82 23.45 5.55
C ASP A 132 12.14 23.14 6.28
N ALA A 133 12.26 23.51 7.56
CA ALA A 133 13.39 23.16 8.42
C ALA A 133 13.28 21.75 9.02
N SER A 134 12.29 20.95 8.59
CA SER A 134 11.98 19.62 9.13
C SER A 134 11.67 19.61 10.63
N GLN A 135 11.20 20.74 11.16
CA GLN A 135 10.72 20.84 12.54
C GLN A 135 9.23 20.53 12.55
N LYS A 136 8.79 19.70 13.49
CA LYS A 136 7.36 19.47 13.70
C LYS A 136 6.72 20.77 14.20
N ILE A 137 5.63 21.15 13.57
CA ILE A 137 4.86 22.37 13.89
C ILE A 137 3.41 22.08 14.28
N GLY A 138 2.95 20.84 14.16
CA GLY A 138 1.58 20.49 14.50
C GLY A 138 1.14 19.12 13.99
N VAL A 139 -0.17 18.95 13.90
CA VAL A 139 -0.85 17.73 13.46
C VAL A 139 -1.96 18.06 12.47
N MET A 140 -2.02 17.30 11.38
CA MET A 140 -3.08 17.30 10.40
C MET A 140 -4.06 16.16 10.71
N LYS A 141 -5.36 16.44 10.68
CA LYS A 141 -6.43 15.45 10.69
C LYS A 141 -7.29 15.57 9.45
N ALA A 142 -7.66 14.45 8.86
CA ALA A 142 -8.54 14.37 7.72
C ALA A 142 -9.42 13.13 7.78
N ASP A 143 -10.50 13.13 7.01
CA ASP A 143 -11.20 11.90 6.67
C ASP A 143 -10.36 11.09 5.68
N PHE A 144 -10.44 9.77 5.78
CA PHE A 144 -9.72 8.83 4.92
C PHE A 144 -10.66 7.73 4.49
N PHE A 145 -10.75 7.52 3.19
CA PHE A 145 -11.52 6.42 2.62
C PHE A 145 -10.58 5.32 2.15
N ALA A 146 -10.96 4.06 2.39
CA ALA A 146 -10.30 2.92 1.78
C ALA A 146 -11.26 1.75 1.57
N GLY A 147 -11.00 0.95 0.53
CA GLY A 147 -11.72 -0.27 0.28
C GLY A 147 -11.07 -1.11 -0.81
N ALA A 148 -11.38 -2.41 -0.79
CA ALA A 148 -10.93 -3.35 -1.81
C ALA A 148 -12.08 -4.23 -2.29
N VAL A 149 -11.95 -4.69 -3.52
CA VAL A 149 -12.79 -5.74 -4.10
C VAL A 149 -11.93 -6.91 -4.52
N TYR A 150 -12.51 -8.10 -4.51
CA TYR A 150 -11.93 -9.26 -5.16
C TYR A 150 -12.98 -10.11 -5.85
N SER A 151 -12.53 -10.86 -6.85
CA SER A 151 -13.28 -11.95 -7.45
C SER A 151 -12.50 -13.24 -7.26
N MET A 152 -13.23 -14.34 -7.13
CA MET A 152 -12.65 -15.69 -7.11
C MET A 152 -13.47 -16.65 -7.96
N ASN A 153 -12.77 -17.61 -8.56
CA ASN A 153 -13.35 -18.72 -9.29
C ASN A 153 -12.65 -20.02 -8.89
N ASP A 154 -13.39 -20.88 -8.19
CA ASP A 154 -13.00 -22.22 -7.76
C ASP A 154 -13.94 -23.26 -8.40
N ARG A 155 -13.57 -24.54 -8.30
CA ARG A 155 -14.34 -25.66 -8.85
C ARG A 155 -15.68 -25.80 -8.12
N GLY A 156 -16.71 -25.18 -8.68
CA GLY A 156 -18.08 -25.24 -8.17
C GLY A 156 -18.50 -24.02 -7.34
N TYR A 157 -17.62 -23.03 -7.18
CA TYR A 157 -17.94 -21.78 -6.49
C TYR A 157 -17.29 -20.59 -7.18
N LYS A 158 -18.08 -19.53 -7.39
CA LYS A 158 -17.60 -18.24 -7.85
C LYS A 158 -18.23 -17.15 -6.99
N GLY A 159 -17.49 -16.08 -6.74
CA GLY A 159 -18.07 -14.89 -6.13
C GLY A 159 -17.19 -13.67 -6.30
N ALA A 160 -17.82 -12.51 -6.27
CA ALA A 160 -17.16 -11.22 -6.22
C ALA A 160 -17.74 -10.39 -5.05
N TYR A 161 -16.85 -9.83 -4.23
CA TYR A 161 -17.18 -9.18 -2.97
C TYR A 161 -16.35 -7.93 -2.77
N SER A 162 -16.86 -7.01 -1.96
CA SER A 162 -15.96 -6.10 -1.25
C SER A 162 -15.22 -6.87 -0.15
N LEU A 163 -14.08 -6.35 0.27
CA LEU A 163 -13.24 -6.98 1.26
C LEU A 163 -13.26 -6.25 2.59
N MET A 164 -13.24 -7.05 3.66
CA MET A 164 -12.82 -6.67 5.00
C MET A 164 -11.65 -7.56 5.43
N ALA A 165 -10.85 -7.10 6.38
CA ALA A 165 -9.73 -7.85 6.91
C ALA A 165 -9.54 -7.57 8.41
N SER A 166 -9.93 -8.53 9.25
CA SER A 166 -9.78 -8.48 10.71
C SER A 166 -8.44 -9.05 11.19
N GLU A 167 -7.75 -9.84 10.35
CA GLU A 167 -6.54 -10.59 10.75
C GLU A 167 -5.45 -10.53 9.69
N ALA A 168 -4.18 -10.55 10.14
CA ALA A 168 -3.02 -10.59 9.27
C ALA A 168 -3.03 -11.83 8.37
N GLY A 169 -2.66 -11.65 7.10
CA GLY A 169 -2.73 -12.67 6.06
C GLY A 169 -4.06 -12.68 5.29
N GLN A 170 -5.06 -11.93 5.72
CA GLN A 170 -6.25 -11.64 4.89
C GLN A 170 -5.92 -10.55 3.86
N ALA A 171 -6.59 -10.61 2.71
CA ALA A 171 -6.39 -9.70 1.59
C ALA A 171 -6.56 -8.23 2.01
N PHE A 172 -5.52 -7.43 1.74
CA PHE A 172 -5.45 -6.00 2.06
C PHE A 172 -5.58 -5.67 3.56
N TYR A 173 -5.23 -6.62 4.44
CA TYR A 173 -5.13 -6.36 5.87
C TYR A 173 -4.25 -5.14 6.17
N GLY A 174 -4.72 -4.32 7.12
CA GLY A 174 -4.11 -3.03 7.47
C GLY A 174 -4.50 -1.87 6.55
N GLY A 175 -5.25 -2.11 5.46
CA GLY A 175 -5.75 -1.07 4.57
C GLY A 175 -7.26 -1.06 4.36
N VAL A 176 -8.01 -2.04 4.84
CA VAL A 176 -9.48 -2.10 4.79
C VAL A 176 -10.08 -2.26 6.19
N ALA A 177 -11.39 -2.08 6.31
CA ALA A 177 -12.10 -2.23 7.58
C ALA A 177 -11.99 -3.65 8.15
N LYS A 178 -12.07 -3.75 9.48
CA LYS A 178 -12.03 -5.02 10.21
C LYS A 178 -13.40 -5.71 10.35
N SER A 179 -14.47 -5.08 9.85
CA SER A 179 -15.84 -5.57 10.01
C SER A 179 -16.70 -5.29 8.78
N LYS A 180 -17.80 -6.04 8.63
CA LYS A 180 -18.74 -5.85 7.51
C LYS A 180 -19.41 -4.48 7.53
N GLY A 181 -19.76 -3.96 8.71
CA GLY A 181 -20.35 -2.63 8.85
C GLY A 181 -19.36 -1.51 8.54
N GLY A 182 -18.07 -1.74 8.78
CA GLY A 182 -17.01 -0.82 8.41
C GLY A 182 -16.66 -0.80 6.91
N SER A 183 -17.21 -1.72 6.12
CA SER A 183 -16.97 -1.80 4.67
C SER A 183 -18.22 -1.40 3.87
N LEU A 184 -18.01 -0.79 2.71
CA LEU A 184 -19.07 -0.67 1.71
C LEU A 184 -19.38 -2.02 1.05
N GLY A 185 -20.62 -2.19 0.60
CA GLY A 185 -20.98 -3.25 -0.35
C GLY A 185 -20.25 -3.07 -1.69
N TYR A 186 -20.10 -4.17 -2.43
CA TYR A 186 -19.37 -4.21 -3.70
C TYR A 186 -19.81 -3.12 -4.68
N ASN A 187 -21.12 -2.90 -4.86
CA ASN A 187 -21.62 -1.96 -5.87
C ASN A 187 -21.25 -0.51 -5.50
N SER A 188 -21.55 -0.10 -4.27
CA SER A 188 -21.19 1.25 -3.79
C SER A 188 -19.68 1.45 -3.75
N LEU A 189 -18.92 0.41 -3.38
CA LEU A 189 -17.47 0.48 -3.35
C LEU A 189 -16.88 0.66 -4.76
N THR A 190 -17.30 -0.14 -5.74
CA THR A 190 -16.78 -0.02 -7.12
C THR A 190 -17.10 1.33 -7.74
N SER A 191 -18.30 1.89 -7.51
CA SER A 191 -18.62 3.28 -7.89
C SER A 191 -17.65 4.27 -7.23
N LYS A 192 -17.37 4.12 -5.94
CA LYS A 192 -16.44 4.99 -5.22
C LYS A 192 -15.00 4.89 -5.70
N MET A 193 -14.54 3.67 -6.02
CA MET A 193 -13.22 3.43 -6.60
C MET A 193 -13.07 4.14 -7.95
N MET A 194 -14.11 4.15 -8.79
CA MET A 194 -14.08 4.90 -10.06
C MET A 194 -13.99 6.42 -9.88
N GLU A 195 -14.67 6.97 -8.87
CA GLU A 195 -14.58 8.40 -8.52
C GLU A 195 -13.18 8.78 -8.02
N ILE A 196 -12.51 7.89 -7.27
CA ILE A 196 -11.17 8.11 -6.72
C ILE A 196 -10.10 7.94 -7.79
N ASP A 197 -10.15 6.82 -8.50
CA ASP A 197 -9.15 6.41 -9.49
C ASP A 197 -9.74 5.31 -10.39
N HIS A 198 -10.40 5.71 -11.48
CA HIS A 198 -10.97 4.78 -12.46
C HIS A 198 -9.98 3.72 -12.97
N THR A 199 -8.67 4.03 -13.04
CA THR A 199 -7.68 3.05 -13.50
C THR A 199 -7.55 1.87 -12.53
N ALA A 200 -7.87 2.03 -11.24
CA ALA A 200 -7.76 0.93 -10.27
C ALA A 200 -8.61 -0.30 -10.62
N LEU A 201 -9.66 -0.14 -11.44
CA LEU A 201 -10.55 -1.22 -11.87
C LEU A 201 -10.36 -1.69 -13.31
N GLU A 202 -9.51 -1.05 -14.13
CA GLU A 202 -9.37 -1.41 -15.55
C GLU A 202 -8.96 -2.87 -15.78
N HIS A 203 -8.11 -3.41 -14.92
CA HIS A 203 -7.64 -4.80 -15.00
C HIS A 203 -8.40 -5.76 -14.07
N PHE A 204 -9.45 -5.28 -13.42
CA PHE A 204 -10.24 -6.10 -12.53
C PHE A 204 -11.17 -7.02 -13.33
N ASP A 205 -10.92 -8.33 -13.25
CA ASP A 205 -11.73 -9.35 -13.92
C ASP A 205 -12.71 -9.96 -12.92
N VAL A 206 -14.02 -9.82 -13.16
CA VAL A 206 -15.05 -10.44 -12.31
C VAL A 206 -15.17 -11.95 -12.52
N GLN A 207 -14.52 -12.53 -13.54
CA GLN A 207 -14.45 -13.97 -13.83
C GLN A 207 -15.82 -14.63 -14.09
N GLY A 208 -16.80 -13.82 -14.52
CA GLY A 208 -18.21 -14.22 -14.62
C GLY A 208 -18.79 -14.66 -13.27
N ALA A 209 -18.21 -14.22 -12.15
CA ALA A 209 -18.69 -14.52 -10.82
C ALA A 209 -19.95 -13.72 -10.49
N PRO A 210 -20.90 -14.29 -9.73
CA PRO A 210 -22.00 -13.51 -9.18
C PRO A 210 -21.45 -12.47 -8.19
N VAL A 211 -21.89 -11.23 -8.36
CA VAL A 211 -21.63 -10.15 -7.40
C VAL A 211 -22.51 -10.35 -6.19
N VAL A 212 -21.90 -10.34 -5.02
CA VAL A 212 -22.61 -10.32 -3.73
C VAL A 212 -22.34 -8.97 -3.09
N ASP A 213 -23.41 -8.20 -2.85
CA ASP A 213 -23.31 -6.83 -2.38
C ASP A 213 -23.10 -6.75 -0.85
N THR A 214 -22.01 -7.36 -0.39
CA THR A 214 -21.59 -7.39 1.01
C THR A 214 -20.07 -7.55 1.09
N ALA A 215 -19.52 -7.20 2.23
CA ALA A 215 -18.11 -7.44 2.51
C ALA A 215 -17.87 -8.87 3.00
N ASP A 216 -16.78 -9.46 2.53
CA ASP A 216 -16.29 -10.75 2.97
C ASP A 216 -14.79 -10.69 3.27
N THR A 217 -14.26 -11.73 3.90
CA THR A 217 -12.81 -11.94 4.04
C THR A 217 -12.30 -12.83 2.92
N GLY A 218 -11.06 -12.62 2.49
CA GLY A 218 -10.47 -13.43 1.43
C GLY A 218 -8.95 -13.51 1.56
N THR A 219 -8.35 -14.41 0.78
CA THR A 219 -6.90 -14.51 0.57
C THR A 219 -6.64 -14.81 -0.90
N PHE A 220 -5.41 -14.59 -1.37
CA PHE A 220 -4.99 -14.89 -2.75
C PHE A 220 -4.05 -16.10 -2.82
N LYS A 221 -4.17 -17.04 -1.86
CA LYS A 221 -3.15 -18.07 -1.63
C LYS A 221 -3.40 -19.42 -2.29
N THR A 222 -4.63 -19.70 -2.73
CA THR A 222 -5.02 -21.05 -3.16
C THR A 222 -4.61 -21.32 -4.62
N PRO A 223 -3.69 -22.25 -4.91
CA PRO A 223 -3.06 -22.35 -6.24
C PRO A 223 -3.95 -22.78 -7.41
N TYR A 224 -5.08 -23.42 -7.12
CA TYR A 224 -6.03 -23.90 -8.14
C TYR A 224 -7.27 -23.00 -8.27
N VAL A 225 -7.31 -21.89 -7.53
CA VAL A 225 -8.35 -20.86 -7.61
C VAL A 225 -7.78 -19.68 -8.38
N THR A 226 -8.56 -19.13 -9.30
CA THR A 226 -8.21 -17.89 -9.98
C THR A 226 -8.82 -16.69 -9.28
N TYR A 227 -8.06 -15.60 -9.23
CA TYR A 227 -8.40 -14.39 -8.51
C TYR A 227 -8.15 -13.15 -9.35
N SER A 228 -8.92 -12.11 -9.09
CA SER A 228 -8.60 -10.73 -9.45
C SER A 228 -8.93 -9.85 -8.26
N GLY A 229 -8.24 -8.72 -8.13
CA GLY A 229 -8.46 -7.79 -7.04
C GLY A 229 -8.08 -6.37 -7.38
N ALA A 230 -8.69 -5.45 -6.65
CA ALA A 230 -8.40 -4.03 -6.72
C ALA A 230 -8.61 -3.37 -5.35
N TYR A 231 -7.83 -2.34 -5.06
CA TYR A 231 -7.85 -1.55 -3.84
C TYR A 231 -7.67 -0.09 -4.20
N THR A 232 -8.37 0.80 -3.48
CA THR A 232 -8.11 2.25 -3.51
C THR A 232 -8.21 2.83 -2.11
N SER A 233 -7.43 3.88 -1.88
CA SER A 233 -7.59 4.78 -0.75
C SER A 233 -7.45 6.24 -1.17
N ALA A 234 -8.11 7.14 -0.45
CA ALA A 234 -8.09 8.57 -0.72
C ALA A 234 -8.47 9.40 0.50
N ILE A 235 -8.07 10.67 0.51
CA ILE A 235 -8.75 11.69 1.31
C ILE A 235 -9.98 12.15 0.51
N PRO A 236 -11.21 11.97 1.04
CA PRO A 236 -12.42 12.40 0.37
C PRO A 236 -12.46 13.90 0.10
N TYR A 237 -13.15 14.29 -0.97
CA TYR A 237 -13.49 15.69 -1.22
C TYR A 237 -14.82 16.03 -0.53
N GLY A 238 -15.05 17.31 -0.23
CA GLY A 238 -16.28 17.78 0.42
C GLY A 238 -16.05 18.51 1.74
N GLU A 239 -17.13 18.76 2.46
CA GLU A 239 -17.18 19.71 3.60
C GLU A 239 -16.37 19.29 4.84
N THR A 240 -15.95 18.02 4.97
CA THR A 240 -15.06 17.58 6.05
C THR A 240 -13.60 17.83 5.67
N SER A 241 -13.16 19.00 6.09
CA SER A 241 -11.88 19.62 5.79
C SER A 241 -10.69 18.92 6.46
N ILE A 242 -9.58 18.93 5.72
CA ILE A 242 -8.25 18.76 6.30
C ILE A 242 -8.08 19.87 7.35
N LYS A 243 -7.87 19.47 8.60
CA LYS A 243 -7.64 20.38 9.73
C LYS A 243 -6.18 20.29 10.15
N ILE A 244 -5.55 21.43 10.39
CA ILE A 244 -4.21 21.49 10.97
C ILE A 244 -4.31 22.19 12.31
N THR A 245 -3.80 21.54 13.36
CA THR A 245 -3.63 22.13 14.67
C THR A 245 -2.13 22.32 14.90
N LEU A 246 -1.69 23.56 15.06
CA LEU A 246 -0.32 23.91 15.37
C LEU A 246 0.01 23.63 16.84
N ASP A 247 1.24 23.18 17.09
CA ASP A 247 1.74 22.94 18.45
C ASP A 247 1.99 24.27 19.19
N GLU A 248 2.35 25.31 18.45
CA GLU A 248 2.54 26.69 18.94
C GLU A 248 1.67 27.66 18.14
N PRO A 249 1.21 28.78 18.73
CA PRO A 249 0.42 29.78 18.02
C PRO A 249 1.13 30.35 16.78
N MET A 250 0.37 30.62 15.72
CA MET A 250 0.90 31.18 14.48
C MET A 250 1.62 32.51 14.73
N GLY A 251 2.83 32.63 14.20
CA GLY A 251 3.63 33.85 14.23
C GLY A 251 3.13 34.92 13.26
N SER A 252 3.97 35.92 12.98
CA SER A 252 3.67 37.01 12.03
C SER A 252 4.13 36.75 10.60
N GLU A 253 4.75 35.59 10.34
CA GLU A 253 5.29 35.22 9.04
C GLU A 253 4.61 33.95 8.53
N ASP A 254 4.43 33.85 7.22
CA ASP A 254 3.87 32.66 6.58
C ASP A 254 4.80 31.45 6.77
N VAL A 255 4.20 30.27 6.94
CA VAL A 255 4.94 29.02 7.15
C VAL A 255 4.54 28.02 6.07
N ASN A 256 5.51 27.58 5.28
CA ASN A 256 5.35 26.41 4.43
C ASN A 256 5.27 25.16 5.30
N TRP A 257 4.35 24.26 4.96
CA TRP A 257 4.13 23.04 5.71
C TRP A 257 4.06 21.82 4.79
N HIS A 258 4.44 20.67 5.33
CA HIS A 258 4.27 19.39 4.68
C HIS A 258 3.90 18.30 5.69
N ALA A 259 3.15 17.30 5.22
CA ALA A 259 2.79 16.11 5.98
C ALA A 259 3.05 14.89 5.09
N SER A 260 3.46 13.77 5.68
CA SER A 260 3.82 12.57 4.91
C SER A 260 3.20 11.34 5.53
N LEU A 261 2.39 10.62 4.74
CA LEU A 261 1.82 9.34 5.10
C LEU A 261 2.81 8.23 4.74
N PRO A 262 3.36 7.46 5.71
CA PRO A 262 4.11 6.27 5.39
C PRO A 262 3.19 5.23 4.76
N ILE A 263 3.63 4.60 3.68
CA ILE A 263 2.87 3.53 3.01
C ILE A 263 3.84 2.40 2.70
N ILE A 264 3.56 1.22 3.24
CA ILE A 264 4.31 0.00 2.94
C ILE A 264 3.32 -1.07 2.49
N VAL A 265 3.59 -1.66 1.33
CA VAL A 265 2.85 -2.84 0.83
C VAL A 265 3.76 -4.05 0.96
N THR A 266 3.28 -5.08 1.66
CA THR A 266 3.95 -6.38 1.78
C THR A 266 3.00 -7.49 1.35
N TYR A 267 3.48 -8.73 1.33
CA TYR A 267 2.70 -9.87 0.87
C TYR A 267 2.85 -11.06 1.83
N ALA A 268 1.71 -11.65 2.19
CA ALA A 268 1.59 -12.84 3.04
C ALA A 268 1.33 -14.12 2.23
#